data_AF-A0A1F7TB36-F1
#
_entry.id   AF-A0A1F7TB36-F1
#
_cell.length_a   1.000
_cell.length_b   1.000
_cell.length_c   1.000
_cell.angle_alpha   90.00
_cell.angle_beta   90.00
_cell.angle_gamma   90.00
#
_symmetry.space_group_name_H-M   'P 1'
#
loop_
_entity.id
_entity.type
_entity.pdbx_description
1 polymer ?
#
loop_
_entity_poly.entity_id
_entity_poly.type
_entity_poly.pdbx_seq_one_letter_code
_entity_poly.pdbx_strand_id
1 'polypeptide(L)'
;MAVFLARQIRDGEIVFHGVASALPMTAVGVARRLHAPGLTYLNIPGGVDARPAHLPGSTVGAQLLEGARAVFNLAEIFDLSARGALDLAFLGGAQIDSRGDINLSYIGDPRRPKVRLPGGAGSACILPTARRTVLWRTAHDPRSFPERCAWVTASGRVDRVVTPLCLFRKEGGRLVIESRHAGVSAEAVREATGFDPGPCEEAPETPEPTPAETAALQAADPGGVRFLEF
;
A
#
# COMPACT_ATOMS: atom_id res chain seq x y z
N MET A 1 2.09 7.03 8.84
CA MET A 1 1.88 6.08 7.70
C MET A 1 0.45 6.07 7.16
N ALA A 2 -0.60 5.72 7.93
CA ALA A 2 -1.97 5.65 7.40
C ALA A 2 -2.44 6.94 6.69
N VAL A 3 -2.14 8.11 7.27
CA VAL A 3 -2.39 9.42 6.63
C VAL A 3 -1.59 9.59 5.33
N PHE A 4 -0.33 9.17 5.31
CA PHE A 4 0.50 9.27 4.11
C PHE A 4 0.01 8.38 2.97
N LEU A 5 -0.54 7.19 3.30
CA LEU A 5 -1.26 6.35 2.34
C LEU A 5 -2.56 7.01 1.89
N ALA A 6 -3.32 7.63 2.81
CA ALA A 6 -4.57 8.31 2.47
C ALA A 6 -4.35 9.45 1.47
N ARG A 7 -3.26 10.23 1.64
CA ARG A 7 -2.84 11.28 0.69
C ARG A 7 -2.52 10.76 -0.71
N GLN A 8 -2.31 9.46 -0.87
CA GLN A 8 -2.09 8.86 -2.18
C GLN A 8 -3.39 8.58 -2.92
N ILE A 9 -4.56 8.77 -2.31
CA ILE A 9 -5.87 8.54 -2.94
C ILE A 9 -6.37 9.86 -3.54
N ARG A 10 -6.87 9.82 -4.78
CA ARG A 10 -7.49 10.98 -5.42
C ARG A 10 -9.00 10.85 -5.38
N ASP A 11 -9.70 11.98 -5.32
CA ASP A 11 -11.16 11.97 -5.35
C ASP A 11 -11.69 11.31 -6.63
N GLY A 12 -12.76 10.53 -6.50
CA GLY A 12 -13.37 9.81 -7.61
C GLY A 12 -12.67 8.53 -8.07
N GLU A 13 -11.49 8.17 -7.51
CA GLU A 13 -10.81 6.93 -7.88
C GLU A 13 -11.55 5.67 -7.40
N ILE A 14 -11.48 4.61 -8.21
CA ILE A 14 -11.79 3.24 -7.79
C ILE A 14 -10.55 2.67 -7.09
N VAL A 15 -10.65 2.51 -5.77
CA VAL A 15 -9.56 2.11 -4.88
C VAL A 15 -9.77 0.68 -4.38
N PHE A 16 -8.73 -0.13 -4.47
CA PHE A 16 -8.69 -1.50 -3.97
C PHE A 16 -7.51 -1.74 -3.04
N HIS A 17 -7.69 -2.60 -2.04
CA HIS A 17 -6.58 -3.22 -1.33
C HIS A 17 -6.80 -4.73 -1.17
N GLY A 18 -5.68 -5.45 -1.03
CA GLY A 18 -5.67 -6.89 -0.87
C GLY A 18 -6.06 -7.39 0.53
N VAL A 19 -5.72 -8.66 0.77
CA VAL A 19 -5.75 -9.25 2.12
C VAL A 19 -4.61 -8.70 2.98
N ALA A 20 -4.73 -8.78 4.31
CA ALA A 20 -3.72 -8.32 5.27
C ALA A 20 -3.25 -6.87 5.02
N SER A 21 -4.23 -5.98 4.82
CA SER A 21 -4.02 -4.58 4.38
C SER A 21 -4.74 -3.58 5.31
N ALA A 22 -4.54 -3.70 6.62
CA ALA A 22 -5.17 -2.86 7.63
C ALA A 22 -4.83 -1.37 7.44
N LEU A 23 -3.57 -1.05 7.13
CA LEU A 23 -3.13 0.32 6.87
C LEU A 23 -3.83 0.95 5.66
N PRO A 24 -3.85 0.32 4.46
CA PRO A 24 -4.67 0.77 3.34
C PRO A 24 -6.16 0.88 3.65
N MET A 25 -6.73 -0.07 4.40
CA MET A 25 -8.15 -0.02 4.79
C MET A 25 -8.45 1.23 5.62
N THR A 26 -7.60 1.55 6.60
CA THR A 26 -7.67 2.80 7.36
C THR A 26 -7.49 4.02 6.46
N ALA A 27 -6.53 3.98 5.54
CA ALA A 27 -6.24 5.09 4.62
C ALA A 27 -7.45 5.46 3.74
N VAL A 28 -8.17 4.47 3.23
CA VAL A 28 -9.43 4.67 2.49
C VAL A 28 -10.47 5.39 3.37
N GLY A 29 -10.61 4.98 4.62
CA GLY A 29 -11.51 5.61 5.58
C GLY A 29 -11.16 7.07 5.90
N VAL A 30 -9.86 7.40 5.94
CA VAL A 30 -9.34 8.76 6.15
C VAL A 30 -9.56 9.64 4.93
N ALA A 31 -9.15 9.18 3.74
CA ALA A 31 -9.27 9.95 2.51
C ALA A 31 -10.73 10.33 2.22
N ARG A 32 -11.66 9.39 2.42
CA ARG A 32 -13.11 9.62 2.25
C ARG A 32 -13.66 10.73 3.15
N ARG A 33 -13.14 10.87 4.36
CA ARG A 33 -13.58 11.89 5.35
C ARG A 33 -12.96 13.27 5.08
N LEU A 34 -12.02 13.36 4.16
CA LEU A 34 -11.24 14.57 3.91
C LEU A 34 -11.39 15.00 2.44
N HIS A 35 -10.44 14.60 1.61
CA HIS A 35 -10.22 15.14 0.27
C HIS A 35 -10.76 14.26 -0.85
N ALA A 36 -11.22 13.03 -0.55
CA ALA A 36 -11.69 12.07 -1.54
C ALA A 36 -13.08 11.48 -1.21
N PRO A 37 -14.12 12.30 -0.96
CA PRO A 37 -15.45 11.81 -0.59
C PRO A 37 -16.11 10.95 -1.68
N GLY A 38 -15.79 11.19 -2.96
CA GLY A 38 -16.29 10.48 -4.13
C GLY A 38 -15.52 9.21 -4.51
N LEU A 39 -14.49 8.80 -3.75
CA LEU A 39 -13.79 7.54 -4.02
C LEU A 39 -14.75 6.34 -3.96
N THR A 40 -14.53 5.35 -4.81
CA THR A 40 -15.23 4.04 -4.77
C THR A 40 -14.32 3.01 -4.14
N TYR A 41 -14.74 2.38 -3.05
CA TYR A 41 -13.94 1.40 -2.33
C TYR A 41 -14.33 -0.03 -2.71
N LEU A 42 -13.38 -0.78 -3.29
CA LEU A 42 -13.50 -2.21 -3.54
C LEU A 42 -12.70 -2.99 -2.48
N ASN A 43 -13.32 -4.01 -1.90
CA ASN A 43 -12.68 -4.82 -0.86
C ASN A 43 -12.73 -6.33 -1.16
N ILE A 44 -11.90 -7.10 -0.46
CA ILE A 44 -11.75 -8.54 -0.69
C ILE A 44 -13.05 -9.34 -0.49
N PRO A 45 -13.86 -9.11 0.57
CA PRO A 45 -15.15 -9.79 0.74
C PRO A 45 -16.15 -9.52 -0.40
N GLY A 46 -15.94 -8.46 -1.19
CA GLY A 46 -16.71 -8.15 -2.37
C GLY A 46 -17.62 -6.94 -2.26
N GLY A 47 -17.61 -6.23 -1.14
CA GLY A 47 -18.44 -5.04 -0.97
C GLY A 47 -17.97 -3.91 -1.89
N VAL A 48 -18.87 -3.43 -2.75
CA VAL A 48 -18.62 -2.24 -3.58
C VAL A 48 -19.11 -1.00 -2.84
N ASP A 49 -18.19 -0.07 -2.60
CA ASP A 49 -18.41 1.18 -1.87
C ASP A 49 -19.00 0.97 -0.47
N ALA A 50 -18.55 -0.07 0.22
CA ALA A 50 -19.01 -0.41 1.56
C ALA A 50 -18.80 0.74 2.57
N ARG A 51 -19.66 0.78 3.58
CA ARG A 51 -19.73 1.79 4.64
C ARG A 51 -19.88 1.13 6.01
N PRO A 52 -18.89 0.34 6.45
CA PRO A 52 -18.95 -0.25 7.79
C PRO A 52 -18.97 0.84 8.85
N ALA A 53 -19.78 0.64 9.90
CA ALA A 53 -19.83 1.58 11.03
C ALA A 53 -18.46 1.69 11.74
N HIS A 54 -17.75 0.57 11.83
CA HIS A 54 -16.40 0.47 12.37
C HIS A 54 -15.53 -0.41 11.48
N LEU A 55 -14.25 -0.06 11.35
CA LEU A 55 -13.30 -0.93 10.64
C LEU A 55 -13.17 -2.28 11.35
N PRO A 56 -13.33 -3.41 10.66
CA PRO A 56 -13.16 -4.72 11.27
C PRO A 56 -11.69 -4.99 11.60
N GLY A 57 -11.44 -5.82 12.61
CA GLY A 57 -10.09 -6.31 12.93
C GLY A 57 -9.48 -7.25 11.87
N SER A 58 -10.22 -7.55 10.80
CA SER A 58 -9.76 -8.37 9.68
C SER A 58 -10.15 -7.71 8.36
N THR A 59 -9.21 -7.60 7.42
CA THR A 59 -9.47 -7.04 6.08
C THR A 59 -10.27 -7.98 5.17
N VAL A 60 -10.71 -9.12 5.70
CA VAL A 60 -11.65 -10.04 5.06
C VAL A 60 -12.90 -10.27 5.91
N GLY A 61 -13.15 -9.42 6.89
CA GLY A 61 -14.34 -9.49 7.74
C GLY A 61 -15.63 -9.18 6.98
N ALA A 62 -16.72 -9.87 7.33
CA ALA A 62 -18.03 -9.68 6.70
C ALA A 62 -18.60 -8.26 6.87
N GLN A 63 -18.10 -7.49 7.83
CA GLN A 63 -18.44 -6.08 8.02
C GLN A 63 -18.11 -5.24 6.79
N LEU A 64 -17.15 -5.66 5.96
CA LEU A 64 -16.85 -4.98 4.70
C LEU A 64 -17.93 -5.14 3.62
N LEU A 65 -19.04 -5.83 3.92
CA LEU A 65 -20.26 -5.84 3.11
C LEU A 65 -21.33 -4.86 3.62
N GLU A 66 -21.18 -4.31 4.82
CA GLU A 66 -22.16 -3.40 5.42
C GLU A 66 -22.29 -2.12 4.58
N GLY A 67 -23.53 -1.78 4.22
CA GLY A 67 -23.84 -0.59 3.43
C GLY A 67 -23.30 -0.61 1.99
N ALA A 68 -22.82 -1.77 1.51
CA ALA A 68 -22.32 -1.90 0.14
C ALA A 68 -23.42 -1.62 -0.89
N ARG A 69 -23.06 -0.92 -1.96
CA ARG A 69 -23.96 -0.55 -3.07
C ARG A 69 -24.18 -1.69 -4.05
N ALA A 70 -23.20 -2.57 -4.15
CA ALA A 70 -23.23 -3.80 -4.93
C ALA A 70 -22.28 -4.82 -4.29
N VAL A 71 -22.31 -6.06 -4.78
CA VAL A 71 -21.35 -7.10 -4.40
C VAL A 71 -20.66 -7.59 -5.66
N PHE A 72 -19.34 -7.46 -5.69
CA PHE A 72 -18.47 -8.03 -6.72
C PHE A 72 -17.71 -9.21 -6.15
N ASN A 73 -17.67 -10.32 -6.87
CA ASN A 73 -16.71 -11.37 -6.57
C ASN A 73 -15.29 -10.92 -6.99
N LEU A 74 -14.27 -11.68 -6.57
CA LEU A 74 -12.89 -11.36 -6.91
C LEU A 74 -12.61 -11.36 -8.42
N ALA A 75 -13.28 -12.22 -9.20
CA ALA A 75 -13.09 -12.25 -10.66
C ALA A 75 -13.51 -10.92 -11.30
N GLU A 76 -14.61 -10.31 -10.84
CA GLU A 76 -15.04 -9.00 -11.32
C GLU A 76 -14.01 -7.90 -11.02
N ILE A 77 -13.37 -7.94 -9.83
CA ILE A 77 -12.29 -7.00 -9.48
C ILE A 77 -11.07 -7.21 -10.39
N PHE A 78 -10.68 -8.46 -10.65
CA PHE A 78 -9.58 -8.76 -11.57
C PHE A 78 -9.91 -8.35 -13.01
N ASP A 79 -11.11 -8.59 -13.49
CA ASP A 79 -11.57 -8.19 -14.83
C ASP A 79 -11.63 -6.67 -14.99
N LEU A 80 -12.05 -5.96 -13.94
CA LEU A 80 -12.06 -4.51 -13.88
C LEU A 80 -10.62 -3.97 -13.96
N SER A 81 -9.70 -4.57 -13.22
CA SER A 81 -8.27 -4.23 -13.28
C SER A 81 -7.66 -4.53 -14.64
N ALA A 82 -7.90 -5.72 -15.21
CA ALA A 82 -7.39 -6.15 -16.51
C ALA A 82 -7.87 -5.26 -17.66
N ARG A 83 -9.09 -4.71 -17.57
CA ARG A 83 -9.62 -3.73 -18.52
C ARG A 83 -9.11 -2.30 -18.29
N GLY A 84 -8.21 -2.10 -17.33
CA GLY A 84 -7.62 -0.79 -17.02
C GLY A 84 -8.61 0.18 -16.36
N ALA A 85 -9.63 -0.33 -15.67
CA ALA A 85 -10.63 0.48 -14.96
C ALA A 85 -10.35 0.58 -13.45
N LEU A 86 -9.41 -0.19 -12.89
CA LEU A 86 -9.01 -0.06 -11.49
C LEU A 86 -7.98 1.08 -11.39
N ASP A 87 -8.37 2.19 -10.77
CA ASP A 87 -7.52 3.38 -10.70
C ASP A 87 -6.33 3.18 -9.76
N LEU A 88 -6.59 2.78 -8.52
CA LEU A 88 -5.57 2.64 -7.49
C LEU A 88 -5.68 1.28 -6.81
N ALA A 89 -4.57 0.57 -6.75
CA ALA A 89 -4.39 -0.57 -5.87
C ALA A 89 -3.33 -0.28 -4.80
N PHE A 90 -3.59 -0.68 -3.56
CA PHE A 90 -2.55 -0.81 -2.55
C PHE A 90 -2.06 -2.26 -2.50
N LEU A 91 -0.73 -2.48 -2.61
CA LEU A 91 -0.11 -3.81 -2.43
C LEU A 91 1.09 -3.77 -1.46
N GLY A 92 1.17 -4.73 -0.55
CA GLY A 92 2.30 -4.89 0.36
C GLY A 92 3.40 -5.78 -0.25
N GLY A 93 4.60 -5.76 0.34
CA GLY A 93 5.70 -6.64 -0.07
C GLY A 93 6.59 -7.04 1.12
N ALA A 94 6.95 -8.32 1.23
CA ALA A 94 7.96 -8.78 2.19
C ALA A 94 9.37 -8.33 1.78
N GLN A 95 9.60 -8.17 0.48
CA GLN A 95 10.67 -7.35 -0.08
C GLN A 95 10.07 -6.44 -1.15
N ILE A 96 10.59 -5.22 -1.26
CA ILE A 96 10.29 -4.28 -2.35
C ILE A 96 11.65 -3.82 -2.88
N ASP A 97 11.99 -4.15 -4.12
CA ASP A 97 13.33 -3.86 -4.63
C ASP A 97 13.47 -2.51 -5.34
N SER A 98 14.68 -2.21 -5.82
CA SER A 98 15.00 -0.95 -6.48
C SER A 98 14.15 -0.67 -7.73
N ARG A 99 13.44 -1.65 -8.30
CA ARG A 99 12.55 -1.49 -9.47
C ARG A 99 11.07 -1.39 -9.07
N GLY A 100 10.78 -1.55 -7.78
CA GLY A 100 9.42 -1.70 -7.26
C GLY A 100 8.83 -3.10 -7.52
N ASP A 101 9.67 -4.10 -7.79
CA ASP A 101 9.20 -5.48 -7.80
C ASP A 101 8.99 -5.95 -6.35
N ILE A 102 8.02 -6.83 -6.13
CA ILE A 102 7.69 -7.32 -4.78
C ILE A 102 7.93 -8.81 -4.63
N ASN A 103 8.43 -9.21 -3.46
CA ASN A 103 8.49 -10.60 -3.01
C ASN A 103 7.49 -10.84 -1.88
N LEU A 104 6.64 -11.84 -2.07
CA LEU A 104 5.74 -12.42 -1.08
C LEU A 104 5.76 -13.95 -1.14
N SER A 105 6.71 -14.55 -1.86
CA SER A 105 6.73 -15.99 -2.12
C SER A 105 7.78 -16.74 -1.30
N TYR A 106 9.07 -16.47 -1.52
CA TYR A 106 10.15 -17.32 -1.00
C TYR A 106 11.42 -16.51 -0.71
N ILE A 107 12.17 -16.94 0.31
CA ILE A 107 13.57 -16.57 0.52
C ILE A 107 14.43 -17.83 0.41
N GLY A 108 15.49 -17.81 -0.40
CA GLY A 108 16.35 -18.98 -0.69
C GLY A 108 15.85 -19.79 -1.90
N ASP A 109 16.25 -21.08 -1.99
CA ASP A 109 15.83 -21.99 -3.08
C ASP A 109 14.29 -22.17 -3.07
N PRO A 110 13.55 -21.80 -4.13
CA PRO A 110 12.09 -21.95 -4.17
C PRO A 110 11.57 -23.38 -3.99
N ARG A 111 12.37 -24.41 -4.33
CA ARG A 111 11.99 -25.83 -4.15
C ARG A 111 12.16 -26.30 -2.71
N ARG A 112 13.00 -25.61 -1.93
CA ARG A 112 13.24 -25.88 -0.51
C ARG A 112 13.52 -24.56 0.21
N PRO A 113 12.51 -23.68 0.35
CA PRO A 113 12.71 -22.31 0.77
C PRO A 113 13.25 -22.25 2.21
N LYS A 114 14.21 -21.35 2.44
CA LYS A 114 14.66 -21.03 3.80
C LYS A 114 13.51 -20.38 4.60
N VAL A 115 12.74 -19.52 3.94
CA VAL A 115 11.52 -18.91 4.50
C VAL A 115 10.42 -18.94 3.44
N ARG A 116 9.25 -19.48 3.81
CA ARG A 116 8.02 -19.37 3.03
C ARG A 116 7.27 -18.11 3.48
N LEU A 117 7.09 -17.18 2.56
CA LEU A 117 6.37 -15.94 2.82
C LEU A 117 4.84 -16.15 2.65
N PRO A 118 3.99 -15.20 3.11
CA PRO A 118 2.53 -15.38 3.16
C PRO A 118 1.83 -15.68 1.83
N GLY A 119 2.48 -15.38 0.69
CA GLY A 119 1.94 -15.59 -0.65
C GLY A 119 1.52 -14.29 -1.34
N GLY A 120 1.62 -14.26 -2.67
CA GLY A 120 1.34 -13.07 -3.47
C GLY A 120 -0.14 -12.72 -3.64
N ALA A 121 -1.06 -13.64 -3.30
CA ALA A 121 -2.48 -13.51 -3.61
C ALA A 121 -2.70 -13.06 -5.07
N GLY A 122 -3.49 -11.99 -5.29
CA GLY A 122 -3.74 -11.41 -6.61
C GLY A 122 -2.66 -10.44 -7.13
N SER A 123 -1.55 -10.24 -6.42
CA SER A 123 -0.60 -9.17 -6.72
C SER A 123 0.03 -9.30 -8.12
N ALA A 124 0.31 -10.53 -8.56
CA ALA A 124 0.86 -10.80 -9.90
C ALA A 124 -0.10 -10.39 -11.03
N CYS A 125 -1.40 -10.33 -10.76
CA CYS A 125 -2.40 -9.86 -11.71
C CYS A 125 -2.61 -8.35 -11.58
N ILE A 126 -2.76 -7.84 -10.36
CA ILE A 126 -3.15 -6.44 -10.12
C ILE A 126 -2.01 -5.44 -10.37
N LEU A 127 -0.79 -5.75 -9.92
CA LEU A 127 0.35 -4.85 -10.03
C LEU A 127 0.66 -4.40 -11.48
N PRO A 128 0.57 -5.28 -12.51
CA PRO A 128 0.75 -4.85 -13.89
C PRO A 128 -0.49 -4.21 -14.54
N THR A 129 -1.71 -4.48 -14.07
CA THR A 129 -2.94 -4.07 -14.78
C THR A 129 -3.65 -2.85 -14.19
N ALA A 130 -3.56 -2.62 -12.88
CA ALA A 130 -4.08 -1.40 -12.27
C ALA A 130 -3.47 -0.16 -12.93
N ARG A 131 -4.20 0.96 -12.99
CA ARG A 131 -3.67 2.20 -13.59
C ARG A 131 -2.46 2.70 -12.83
N ARG A 132 -2.52 2.66 -11.50
CA ARG A 132 -1.38 2.86 -10.61
C ARG A 132 -1.47 2.02 -9.35
N THR A 133 -0.31 1.67 -8.81
CA THR A 133 -0.19 0.95 -7.53
C THR A 133 0.64 1.77 -6.56
N VAL A 134 0.17 1.85 -5.32
CA VAL A 134 0.95 2.34 -4.19
C VAL A 134 1.38 1.15 -3.35
N LEU A 135 2.68 0.99 -3.16
CA LEU A 135 3.20 -0.04 -2.27
C LEU A 135 3.37 0.49 -0.86
N TRP A 136 3.35 -0.40 0.13
CA TRP A 136 3.76 -0.04 1.49
C TRP A 136 4.50 -1.18 2.18
N ARG A 137 5.31 -0.80 3.16
CA ARG A 137 5.89 -1.73 4.12
C ARG A 137 6.16 -1.04 5.44
N THR A 138 5.79 -1.68 6.55
CA THR A 138 5.98 -1.17 7.93
C THR A 138 7.39 -1.41 8.49
N ALA A 139 8.17 -2.32 7.90
CA ALA A 139 9.59 -2.48 8.19
C ALA A 139 10.44 -1.78 7.12
N HIS A 140 11.40 -0.94 7.52
CA HIS A 140 12.36 -0.32 6.61
C HIS A 140 13.77 -0.75 7.01
N ASP A 141 14.30 -1.74 6.29
CA ASP A 141 15.65 -2.27 6.47
C ASP A 141 16.16 -2.88 5.14
N PRO A 142 17.48 -3.10 4.98
CA PRO A 142 18.04 -3.58 3.71
C PRO A 142 17.51 -4.94 3.24
N ARG A 143 16.92 -5.76 4.13
CA ARG A 143 16.30 -7.03 3.72
C ARG A 143 14.90 -6.82 3.15
N SER A 144 14.18 -5.82 3.66
CA SER A 144 12.86 -5.39 3.19
C SER A 144 12.97 -4.53 1.93
N PHE A 145 14.07 -3.79 1.76
CA PHE A 145 14.36 -2.96 0.59
C PHE A 145 15.69 -3.34 -0.10
N PRO A 146 15.83 -4.55 -0.66
CA PRO A 146 17.08 -4.98 -1.30
C PRO A 146 17.24 -4.39 -2.70
N GLU A 147 18.46 -4.40 -3.25
CA GLU A 147 18.69 -4.06 -4.67
C GLU A 147 17.84 -4.89 -5.63
N ARG A 148 17.65 -6.19 -5.32
CA ARG A 148 16.78 -7.11 -6.04
C ARG A 148 16.04 -8.02 -5.07
N CYS A 149 14.78 -8.30 -5.34
CA CYS A 149 14.05 -9.34 -4.62
C CYS A 149 14.73 -10.71 -4.76
N ALA A 150 14.71 -11.52 -3.70
CA ALA A 150 15.18 -12.92 -3.77
C ALA A 150 14.28 -13.77 -4.70
N TRP A 151 13.02 -13.37 -4.84
CA TRP A 151 12.07 -13.91 -5.80
C TRP A 151 11.10 -12.80 -6.22
N VAL A 152 10.81 -12.67 -7.51
CA VAL A 152 9.81 -11.71 -7.99
C VAL A 152 8.44 -12.38 -7.98
N THR A 153 7.62 -12.04 -6.99
CA THR A 153 6.23 -12.50 -6.93
C THR A 153 5.33 -11.68 -7.86
N ALA A 154 5.55 -10.37 -7.93
CA ALA A 154 4.87 -9.50 -8.86
C ALA A 154 5.79 -8.36 -9.29
N SER A 155 5.59 -7.90 -10.53
CA SER A 155 6.24 -6.74 -11.12
C SER A 155 5.18 -5.92 -11.88
N GLY A 156 5.37 -4.60 -12.00
CA GLY A 156 4.45 -3.77 -12.76
C GLY A 156 4.48 -2.28 -12.43
N ARG A 157 3.28 -1.69 -12.41
CA ARG A 157 3.03 -0.24 -12.37
C ARG A 157 3.01 0.28 -10.94
N VAL A 158 4.19 0.57 -10.42
CA VAL A 158 4.37 1.26 -9.14
C VAL A 158 4.43 2.77 -9.38
N ASP A 159 3.59 3.52 -8.67
CA ASP A 159 3.60 4.98 -8.64
C ASP A 159 4.43 5.48 -7.44
N ARG A 160 4.11 4.98 -6.24
CA ARG A 160 4.77 5.34 -4.98
C ARG A 160 4.97 4.16 -4.05
N VAL A 161 5.93 4.29 -3.13
CA VAL A 161 6.11 3.39 -2.00
C VAL A 161 6.13 4.19 -0.70
N VAL A 162 5.27 3.85 0.25
CA VAL A 162 5.20 4.51 1.57
C VAL A 162 5.84 3.62 2.63
N THR A 163 6.79 4.16 3.39
CA THR A 163 7.52 3.45 4.45
C THR A 163 7.45 4.22 5.78
N PRO A 164 7.99 3.71 6.90
CA PRO A 164 8.15 4.49 8.12
C PRO A 164 9.16 5.63 8.05
N LEU A 165 10.04 5.66 7.03
CA LEU A 165 11.14 6.64 6.96
C LEU A 165 10.94 7.68 5.86
N CYS A 166 10.31 7.30 4.74
CA CYS A 166 10.25 8.12 3.54
C CYS A 166 9.14 7.65 2.58
N LEU A 167 8.87 8.50 1.57
CA LEU A 167 8.18 8.13 0.34
C LEU A 167 9.22 7.91 -0.76
N PHE A 168 9.04 6.84 -1.53
CA PHE A 168 9.72 6.67 -2.81
C PHE A 168 8.76 6.90 -3.96
N ARG A 169 9.27 7.43 -5.07
CA ARG A 169 8.61 7.48 -6.38
C ARG A 169 9.36 6.65 -7.40
N LYS A 170 8.64 6.17 -8.41
CA LYS A 170 9.28 5.49 -9.55
C LYS A 170 9.73 6.50 -10.59
N GLU A 171 11.03 6.54 -10.87
CA GLU A 171 11.66 7.40 -11.87
C GLU A 171 12.72 6.61 -12.64
N GLY A 172 12.73 6.71 -13.98
CA GLY A 172 13.69 5.97 -14.80
C GLY A 172 13.62 4.44 -14.61
N GLY A 173 12.48 3.92 -14.18
CA GLY A 173 12.29 2.50 -13.87
C GLY A 173 12.84 2.05 -12.52
N ARG A 174 13.36 2.96 -11.69
CA ARG A 174 13.83 2.67 -10.32
C ARG A 174 13.09 3.49 -9.27
N LEU A 175 13.13 3.03 -8.03
CA LEU A 175 12.64 3.78 -6.87
C LEU A 175 13.69 4.82 -6.49
N VAL A 176 13.25 6.07 -6.40
CA VAL A 176 14.04 7.22 -5.97
C VAL A 176 13.27 7.91 -4.85
N ILE A 177 13.99 8.42 -3.86
CA ILE A 177 13.39 9.14 -2.74
C ILE A 177 12.61 10.36 -3.23
N GLU A 178 11.38 10.50 -2.75
CA GLU A 178 10.53 11.67 -3.01
C GLU A 178 10.55 12.63 -1.83
N SER A 179 10.40 12.10 -0.61
CA SER A 179 10.43 12.89 0.62
C SER A 179 10.83 12.02 1.81
N ARG A 180 11.45 12.63 2.81
CA ARG A 180 11.77 12.00 4.11
C ARG A 180 10.70 12.34 5.11
N HIS A 181 10.36 11.47 6.06
CA HIS A 181 9.45 11.87 7.14
C HIS A 181 10.15 12.85 8.09
N ALA A 182 9.36 13.67 8.79
CA ALA A 182 9.91 14.70 9.67
C ALA A 182 10.89 14.10 10.68
N GLY A 183 12.07 14.71 10.81
CA GLY A 183 13.13 14.23 11.70
C GLY A 183 13.91 13.00 11.21
N VAL A 184 13.62 12.44 10.04
CA VAL A 184 14.40 11.35 9.44
C VAL A 184 15.57 11.94 8.65
N SER A 185 16.81 11.61 9.05
CA SER A 185 18.01 12.06 8.34
C SER A 185 18.18 11.34 6.99
N ALA A 186 18.88 11.99 6.07
CA ALA A 186 19.24 11.39 4.78
C ALA A 186 20.13 10.15 4.95
N GLU A 187 21.00 10.15 5.97
CA GLU A 187 21.83 9.01 6.36
C GLU A 187 20.99 7.82 6.81
N ALA A 188 20.00 8.02 7.68
CA ALA A 188 19.12 6.95 8.15
C ALA A 188 18.38 6.24 7.00
N VAL A 189 17.94 6.99 5.98
CA VAL A 189 17.32 6.37 4.79
C VAL A 189 18.35 5.56 4.01
N ARG A 190 19.56 6.10 3.77
CA ARG A 190 20.61 5.39 3.01
C ARG A 190 21.04 4.10 3.70
N GLU A 191 21.24 4.13 5.02
CA GLU A 191 21.66 2.95 5.78
C GLU A 191 20.57 1.87 5.84
N ALA A 192 19.30 2.29 5.88
CA ALA A 192 18.16 1.38 5.92
C ALA A 192 17.73 0.84 4.54
N THR A 193 18.28 1.36 3.44
CA THR A 193 17.91 0.97 2.07
C THR A 193 19.03 0.15 1.43
N GLY A 194 18.71 -1.05 0.94
CA GLY A 194 19.68 -1.96 0.30
C GLY A 194 19.98 -1.65 -1.17
N PHE A 195 19.57 -0.47 -1.66
CA PHE A 195 19.84 0.08 -2.99
C PHE A 195 20.10 1.58 -2.87
N ASP A 196 20.67 2.18 -3.93
CA ASP A 196 20.86 3.64 -4.00
C ASP A 196 19.49 4.35 -4.11
N PRO A 197 19.05 5.09 -3.07
CA PRO A 197 17.76 5.77 -3.06
C PRO A 197 17.77 7.09 -3.83
N GLY A 198 18.90 7.53 -4.38
CA GLY A 198 19.06 8.83 -5.03
C GLY A 198 19.32 9.97 -4.03
N PRO A 199 18.98 11.23 -4.36
CA PRO A 199 19.45 12.41 -3.64
C PRO A 199 18.70 12.65 -2.32
N CYS A 200 18.98 11.86 -1.28
CA CYS A 200 18.33 11.98 0.03
C CYS A 200 18.52 13.33 0.72
N GLU A 201 19.64 14.02 0.49
CA GLU A 201 19.89 15.35 1.10
C GLU A 201 18.96 16.42 0.54
N GLU A 202 18.60 16.30 -0.74
CA GLU A 202 17.72 17.24 -1.44
C GLU A 202 16.24 16.89 -1.24
N ALA A 203 15.95 15.66 -0.78
CA ALA A 203 14.59 15.21 -0.53
C ALA A 203 13.95 16.07 0.58
N PRO A 204 12.81 16.75 0.30
CA PRO A 204 12.10 17.55 1.27
C PRO A 204 11.54 16.69 2.40
N GLU A 205 11.19 17.33 3.51
CA GLU A 205 10.40 16.67 4.54
C GLU A 205 8.94 16.49 4.09
N THR A 206 8.39 15.34 4.44
CA THR A 206 6.98 15.00 4.27
C THR A 206 6.22 15.83 5.28
N PRO A 207 5.23 16.64 4.87
CA PRO A 207 4.44 17.41 5.82
C PRO A 207 3.83 16.49 6.88
N GLU A 208 3.98 16.84 8.15
CA GLU A 208 3.35 16.10 9.24
C GLU A 208 1.82 16.03 9.07
N PRO A 209 1.15 15.01 9.63
CA PRO A 209 -0.31 14.98 9.67
C PRO A 209 -0.89 16.23 10.32
N THR A 210 -1.79 16.90 9.61
CA THR A 210 -2.51 18.06 10.12
C THR A 210 -3.48 17.67 11.24
N PRO A 211 -3.98 18.63 12.04
CA PRO A 211 -5.03 18.35 13.02
C PRO A 211 -6.28 17.73 12.39
N ALA A 212 -6.67 18.18 11.18
CA ALA A 212 -7.81 17.63 10.45
C ALA A 212 -7.57 16.17 10.03
N GLU A 213 -6.36 15.84 9.54
CA GLU A 213 -5.99 14.47 9.20
C GLU A 213 -5.93 13.56 10.42
N THR A 214 -5.43 14.08 11.54
CA THR A 214 -5.38 13.34 12.81
C THR A 214 -6.78 13.05 13.33
N ALA A 215 -7.69 14.03 13.29
CA ALA A 215 -9.08 13.84 13.67
C ALA A 215 -9.79 12.83 12.75
N ALA A 216 -9.57 12.92 11.43
CA ALA A 216 -10.12 11.96 10.47
C ALA A 216 -9.58 10.54 10.69
N LEU A 217 -8.30 10.39 11.04
CA LEU A 217 -7.70 9.10 11.40
C LEU A 217 -8.37 8.50 12.65
N GLN A 218 -8.54 9.30 13.70
CA GLN A 218 -9.20 8.86 14.93
C GLN A 218 -10.66 8.46 14.68
N ALA A 219 -11.37 9.21 13.83
CA ALA A 219 -12.76 8.91 13.47
C ALA A 219 -12.90 7.70 12.52
N ALA A 220 -11.92 7.48 11.63
CA ALA A 220 -11.92 6.33 10.73
C ALA A 220 -11.50 5.03 11.44
N ASP A 221 -10.60 5.12 12.41
CA ASP A 221 -10.03 3.96 13.11
C ASP A 221 -9.98 4.16 14.64
N PRO A 222 -11.16 4.20 15.30
CA PRO A 222 -11.25 4.32 16.75
C PRO A 222 -10.72 3.08 17.47
N GLY A 223 -10.79 1.91 16.82
CA GLY A 223 -10.34 0.63 17.36
C GLY A 223 -8.83 0.36 17.22
N GLY A 224 -8.09 1.24 16.52
CA GLY A 224 -6.65 1.07 16.35
C GLY A 224 -6.26 -0.08 15.42
N VAL A 225 -7.11 -0.45 14.46
CA VAL A 225 -6.86 -1.48 13.44
C VAL A 225 -5.55 -1.23 12.68
N ARG A 226 -5.15 0.04 12.50
CA ARG A 226 -3.87 0.41 11.88
C ARG A 226 -2.63 -0.15 12.58
N PHE A 227 -2.74 -0.56 13.85
CA PHE A 227 -1.62 -1.11 14.62
C PHE A 227 -1.40 -2.61 14.41
N LEU A 228 -2.30 -3.31 13.71
CA LEU A 228 -2.18 -4.76 13.47
C LEU A 228 -0.99 -5.16 12.57
N GLU A 229 -0.37 -4.19 11.87
CA GLU A 229 0.75 -4.42 10.95
C GLU A 229 2.13 -4.05 11.52
N PHE A 230 2.20 -3.64 12.79
CA PHE A 230 3.43 -3.23 13.49
C PHE A 230 3.87 -4.25 14.53
#